data_AF-A0AAX3W232-F1
#
_entry.id   AF-A0AAX3W232-F1
#
_cell.length_a   1.000
_cell.length_b   1.000
_cell.length_c   1.000
_cell.angle_alpha   90.00
_cell.angle_beta   90.00
_cell.angle_gamma   90.00
#
_symmetry.space_group_name_H-M   'P 1'
#
loop_
_entity.id
_entity.type
_entity.pdbx_description
1 polymer ?
#
loop_
_entity_poly.entity_id
_entity_poly.type
_entity_poly.pdbx_seq_one_letter_code
_entity_poly.pdbx_strand_id
1 'polypeptide(L)' 'MAMSNDIFPPFSTIQYLYDNNAYTDQDIYTFVELECLTKEQYREITGNPFPQAVDEPTNINVHAHSYQATIEAE' A
#
# COMPACT_ATOMS: atom_id res chain seq x y z
N MET A 1 -2.40 27.89 -15.20
CA MET A 1 -2.95 26.55 -15.49
C MET A 1 -3.60 26.06 -14.22
N ALA A 2 -4.93 26.06 -14.12
CA ALA A 2 -5.58 25.25 -13.10
C ALA A 2 -5.41 23.80 -13.57
N MET A 3 -4.56 23.04 -12.91
CA MET A 3 -4.54 21.59 -13.13
C MET A 3 -5.90 21.10 -12.69
N SER A 4 -6.75 20.71 -13.66
CA SER A 4 -8.05 20.14 -13.40
C SER A 4 -7.84 18.88 -12.56
N ASN A 5 -8.01 18.99 -11.25
CA ASN A 5 -7.84 17.92 -10.28
C ASN A 5 -9.05 16.94 -10.30
N ASP A 6 -9.77 16.88 -11.42
CA ASP A 6 -11.06 16.21 -11.63
C ASP A 6 -10.92 14.78 -12.17
N ILE A 7 -9.75 14.15 -12.05
CA ILE A 7 -9.59 12.74 -12.44
C ILE A 7 -10.24 11.81 -11.41
N PHE A 8 -10.36 12.24 -10.15
CA PHE A 8 -10.84 11.39 -9.07
C PHE A 8 -12.12 11.93 -8.43
N PRO A 9 -13.10 11.05 -8.15
CA PRO A 9 -14.31 11.44 -7.44
C PRO A 9 -13.97 11.97 -6.04
N PRO A 10 -14.75 12.91 -5.49
CA PRO A 10 -14.53 13.40 -4.13
C PRO A 10 -14.81 12.28 -3.11
N PHE A 11 -14.25 12.42 -1.90
CA PHE A 11 -14.41 11.47 -0.79
C PHE A 11 -15.88 11.04 -0.57
N SER A 12 -16.81 11.99 -0.59
CA SER A 12 -18.24 11.71 -0.41
C SER A 12 -18.82 10.78 -1.48
N THR A 13 -18.34 10.89 -2.71
CA THR A 13 -18.75 10.01 -3.81
C THR A 13 -18.13 8.62 -3.66
N ILE A 14 -16.86 8.54 -3.27
CA ILE A 14 -16.18 7.27 -3.03
C ILE A 14 -16.87 6.50 -1.89
N GLN A 15 -17.20 7.18 -0.79
CA GLN A 15 -17.93 6.58 0.33
C GLN A 15 -19.31 6.08 -0.12
N TYR A 16 -20.07 6.89 -0.88
CA TYR A 16 -21.36 6.46 -1.42
C TYR A 16 -21.23 5.21 -2.32
N LEU A 17 -20.23 5.18 -3.19
CA LEU A 17 -20.01 4.04 -4.09
C LEU A 17 -19.60 2.78 -3.31
N TYR A 18 -18.79 2.92 -2.27
CA TYR A 18 -18.45 1.82 -1.36
C TYR A 18 -19.69 1.28 -0.63
N ASP A 19 -20.54 2.16 -0.08
CA ASP A 19 -21.81 1.80 0.58
C ASP A 19 -22.77 1.06 -0.37
N ASN A 20 -22.72 1.39 -1.66
CA ASN A 20 -23.52 0.73 -2.71
C ASN A 20 -22.88 -0.56 -3.26
N ASN A 21 -21.83 -1.08 -2.62
CA ASN A 21 -21.03 -2.22 -3.10
C ASN A 21 -20.47 -2.03 -4.53
N ALA A 22 -20.29 -0.78 -4.98
CA ALA A 22 -19.64 -0.49 -6.25
C ALA A 22 -18.10 -0.51 -6.14
N TYR A 23 -17.57 -0.34 -4.92
CA TYR A 23 -16.15 -0.48 -4.60
C TYR A 23 -15.93 -1.48 -3.47
N THR A 24 -14.76 -2.11 -3.50
CA THR A 24 -14.27 -3.04 -2.48
C THR A 24 -13.18 -2.38 -1.64
N ASP A 25 -12.82 -3.00 -0.50
CA ASP A 25 -11.70 -2.57 0.33
C ASP A 25 -10.40 -2.40 -0.46
N GLN A 26 -10.20 -3.23 -1.48
CA GLN A 26 -9.03 -3.17 -2.36
C GLN A 26 -9.07 -1.92 -3.26
N ASP A 27 -10.23 -1.53 -3.76
CA ASP A 27 -10.37 -0.30 -4.55
C ASP A 27 -10.08 0.92 -3.67
N ILE A 28 -10.60 0.96 -2.44
CA ILE A 28 -10.32 2.03 -1.47
C ILE A 28 -8.83 2.07 -1.13
N TYR A 29 -8.16 0.92 -1.04
CA TYR A 29 -6.72 0.84 -0.84
C TYR A 29 -5.96 1.49 -2.01
N THR A 30 -6.30 1.16 -3.26
CA THR A 30 -5.68 1.78 -4.44
C THR A 30 -5.92 3.28 -4.49
N PHE A 31 -7.08 3.79 -4.07
CA PHE A 31 -7.31 5.24 -3.97
C PHE A 31 -6.37 5.92 -2.96
N VAL A 32 -5.97 5.25 -1.87
CA VAL A 32 -4.95 5.79 -0.97
C VAL A 32 -3.56 5.75 -1.61
N GLU A 33 -3.20 4.69 -2.33
CA GLU A 33 -1.92 4.58 -3.02
C GLU A 33 -1.76 5.63 -4.13
N LEU A 34 -2.85 5.96 -4.81
CA LEU A 34 -2.91 7.02 -5.82
C LEU A 34 -2.99 8.43 -5.21
N GLU A 35 -2.79 8.56 -3.89
CA GLU A 35 -2.89 9.82 -3.13
C GLU A 35 -4.26 10.53 -3.29
N CYS A 36 -5.31 9.78 -3.63
CA CYS A 36 -6.69 10.29 -3.75
C CYS A 36 -7.40 10.35 -2.39
N LEU A 37 -7.04 9.44 -1.49
CA LEU A 37 -7.55 9.34 -0.12
C LEU A 37 -6.40 9.31 0.87
N THR A 38 -6.67 9.69 2.11
CA THR A 38 -5.73 9.47 3.22
C THR A 38 -5.94 8.09 3.85
N LYS A 39 -4.93 7.59 4.57
CA LYS A 39 -5.05 6.36 5.38
C LYS A 39 -6.14 6.46 6.45
N GLU A 40 -6.41 7.67 6.93
CA GLU A 40 -7.50 7.95 7.86
C GLU A 40 -8.86 7.79 7.17
N GLN A 41 -9.03 8.37 5.98
CA GLN A 41 -10.25 8.24 5.18
C GLN A 41 -10.53 6.79 4.77
N TYR A 42 -9.50 6.00 4.47
CA TYR A 42 -9.67 4.56 4.24
C TYR A 42 -10.31 3.86 5.44
N ARG A 43 -9.83 4.17 6.65
CA ARG A 43 -10.37 3.59 7.89
C ARG A 43 -11.80 4.06 8.14
N GLU A 44 -12.13 5.29 7.79
CA GLU A 44 -13.50 5.80 7.89
C GLU A 44 -14.46 5.07 6.95
N ILE A 45 -14.04 4.76 5.71
CA ILE A 45 -14.87 4.09 4.71
C ILE A 45 -15.00 2.59 5.00
N THR A 46 -13.87 1.91 5.20
CA THR A 46 -13.82 0.44 5.30
C THR A 46 -14.06 -0.07 6.72
N GLY A 47 -13.87 0.79 7.73
CA GLY A 47 -13.83 0.39 9.15
C GLY A 47 -12.56 -0.38 9.55
N ASN A 48 -11.70 -0.73 8.59
CA ASN A 48 -10.51 -1.54 8.80
C ASN A 48 -9.26 -0.64 8.90
N PRO A 49 -8.23 -1.05 9.67
CA PRO A 49 -6.95 -0.37 9.64
C PRO A 49 -6.34 -0.47 8.23
N PHE A 50 -5.77 0.63 7.73
CA PHE A 50 -5.05 0.60 6.46
C PHE A 50 -3.93 -0.45 6.55
N PRO A 51 -3.91 -1.47 5.68
CA PRO A 51 -2.88 -2.48 5.72
C PRO A 51 -1.54 -1.76 5.54
N GLN A 52 -0.61 -1.97 6.48
CA GLN A 52 0.75 -1.51 6.26
C GLN A 52 1.24 -2.31 5.06
N ALA A 53 1.39 -1.64 3.91
CA ALA A 53 2.27 -2.14 2.88
C ALA A 53 3.58 -2.45 3.60
N VAL A 54 3.91 -3.74 3.66
CA VAL A 54 5.24 -4.20 4.00
C VAL A 54 6.14 -3.77 2.84
N ASP A 55 6.35 -2.47 2.69
CA ASP A 55 7.56 -1.92 2.11
C ASP A 55 8.67 -2.24 3.11
N GLU A 56 9.05 -3.51 3.10
CA GLU A 56 10.32 -3.97 3.62
C GLU A 56 11.38 -3.54 2.60
N PRO A 57 12.27 -2.62 2.99
CA PRO A 57 13.67 -2.85 2.75
C PRO A 57 14.30 -3.23 4.08
N THR A 58 13.79 -4.27 4.76
CA THR A 58 14.63 -4.93 5.76
C THR A 58 15.58 -5.79 4.97
N ASN A 59 16.64 -5.15 4.49
CA ASN A 59 17.99 -5.68 4.47
C ASN A 59 17.98 -7.21 4.64
N ILE A 60 17.90 -7.93 3.51
CA ILE A 60 18.46 -9.28 3.46
C ILE A 60 19.90 -9.05 3.86
N ASN A 61 20.14 -9.18 5.17
CA ASN A 61 21.41 -9.47 5.74
C ASN A 61 21.75 -10.77 5.02
N VAL A 62 22.43 -10.62 3.88
CA VAL A 62 23.11 -11.67 3.18
C VAL A 62 23.97 -12.25 4.27
N HIS A 63 23.44 -13.27 4.93
CA HIS A 63 24.24 -14.13 5.75
C HIS A 63 25.21 -14.68 4.73
N ALA A 64 26.34 -14.00 4.65
CA ALA A 64 27.52 -14.44 4.01
C ALA A 64 27.71 -15.83 4.63
N HIS A 65 27.26 -16.85 3.92
CA HIS A 65 28.05 -18.04 3.80
C HIS A 65 29.34 -17.58 3.11
N SER A 66 30.18 -16.88 3.88
CA SER A 66 31.59 -17.15 3.90
C SER A 66 31.68 -18.65 4.07
N TYR A 67 31.68 -19.35 2.92
CA TYR A 67 32.30 -20.65 2.83
C TYR A 67 33.71 -20.41 3.34
N GLN A 68 33.87 -20.69 4.62
CA GLN A 68 35.15 -20.78 5.28
C GLN A 68 35.99 -21.69 4.41
N ALA A 69 37.04 -21.11 3.83
CA ALA A 69 38.11 -21.88 3.26
C ALA A 69 38.59 -22.84 4.35
N THR A 70 38.29 -24.13 4.18
CA THR A 70 39.09 -25.19 4.77
C THR A 70 39.94 -25.75 3.65
N ILE A 71 41.19 -25.33 3.72
CA ILE A 71 42.33 -25.83 2.96
C ILE A 71 42.70 -27.14 3.64
N GLU A 72 42.50 -28.28 2.98
CA GLU A 72 43.17 -29.56 3.24
C GLU A 72 43.26 -30.21 1.85
N ALA A 73 44.33 -30.06 1.06
CA ALA A 73 45.67 -30.61 1.25
C ALA A 73 45.62 -32.06 1.73
N GLU A 74 45.55 -33.01 0.78
CA GLU A 74 46.43 -34.18 0.63
C GLU A 74 46.11 -34.97 -0.65
#